data_AF-A0A5P9GSI2-F1
#
_entry.id   AF-A0A5P9GSI2-F1
#
_cell.length_a   1.000
_cell.length_b   1.000
_cell.length_c   1.000
_cell.angle_alpha   90.00
_cell.angle_beta   90.00
_cell.angle_gamma   90.00
#
_symmetry.space_group_name_H-M   'P 1'
#
loop_
_entity.id
_entity.type
_entity.pdbx_description
1 polymer ?
#
loop_
_entity_poly.entity_id
_entity_poly.type
_entity_poly.pdbx_seq_one_letter_code
_entity_poly.pdbx_strand_id
1 'polypeptide(L)'
;MVTSPLSSSTENRHSCCIASALEDADATYCIECGKPLMRCMAFQECGGIVDESGLCPVCVQPHLEIIPGATMKAAVGGSVAVPFYLKNDSKVDRPLFIKGIWSRERGEWREERLGWEKLAPGERAQASATACEMSQPGLHEIEIMWAVTTQWRTREEHYAFSTRLLIEIAEASSDQPANIQISSQNQMNGTIIQIDPHGKGGSGSERLVEAIDMKVRRLEKEERQLGLRSIDGNLRFSRAANFEFTGFAPEHAPTLNQPIVTPDAMLVFGRAHSRAQGGDTDVRLLVTNSDGEIDEEKSVAISRRHFEVYAENSRPMLRVAGGNGLRVNGKAFGPDKKVMLQDGDVIAPLVDAPEALSLSVGFRRELSRVTQVVITRTPPGRGTNP
;
A
#
# COMPACT_ATOMS: atom_id res chain seq x y z
N MET A 1 -26.06 -9.51 -28.64
CA MET A 1 -24.84 -10.26 -28.29
C MET A 1 -23.64 -9.48 -28.80
N VAL A 2 -22.97 -8.75 -27.91
CA VAL A 2 -21.64 -8.18 -28.17
C VAL A 2 -20.84 -8.51 -26.91
N THR A 3 -20.03 -9.55 -27.00
CA THR A 3 -19.06 -9.94 -25.99
C THR A 3 -17.81 -9.09 -26.18
N SER A 4 -17.59 -8.11 -25.31
CA SER A 4 -16.31 -7.41 -25.21
C SER A 4 -15.32 -8.25 -24.38
N PRO A 5 -14.09 -8.50 -24.86
CA PRO A 5 -13.08 -9.16 -24.05
C PRO A 5 -12.41 -8.14 -23.11
N LEU A 6 -12.75 -8.22 -21.83
CA LEU A 6 -12.01 -7.61 -20.72
C LEU A 6 -10.87 -8.56 -20.32
N SER A 7 -9.68 -8.46 -20.90
CA SER A 7 -8.48 -9.07 -20.25
C SER A 7 -7.09 -8.58 -20.68
N SER A 8 -6.91 -7.74 -21.71
CA SER A 8 -5.54 -7.40 -22.18
C SER A 8 -5.07 -5.95 -21.90
N SER A 9 -5.91 -5.10 -21.30
CA SER A 9 -5.64 -3.65 -21.24
C SER A 9 -4.96 -3.17 -19.96
N THR A 10 -4.71 -4.02 -18.96
CA THR A 10 -4.09 -3.58 -17.69
C THR A 10 -2.58 -3.83 -17.65
N GLU A 11 -2.10 -4.93 -18.24
CA GLU A 11 -0.66 -5.25 -18.33
C GLU A 11 0.10 -4.30 -19.27
N ASN A 12 -0.46 -3.99 -20.44
CA ASN A 12 0.17 -3.05 -21.40
C ASN A 12 0.15 -1.58 -20.95
N ARG A 13 -0.70 -1.19 -20.00
CA ARG A 13 -0.79 0.20 -19.51
C ARG A 13 0.32 0.55 -18.52
N HIS A 14 0.90 -0.45 -17.87
CA HIS A 14 1.93 -0.23 -16.87
C HIS A 14 3.32 -0.05 -17.50
N SER A 15 3.56 -0.65 -18.66
CA SER A 15 4.86 -0.63 -19.34
C SER A 15 5.21 0.75 -19.91
N CYS A 16 4.29 1.44 -20.60
CA CYS A 16 4.56 2.78 -21.14
C CYS A 16 4.80 3.83 -20.06
N CYS A 17 4.05 3.78 -18.96
CA CYS A 17 4.24 4.67 -17.82
C CYS A 17 5.59 4.43 -17.14
N ILE A 18 6.00 3.16 -16.98
CA ILE A 18 7.33 2.82 -16.47
C ILE A 18 8.41 3.36 -17.42
N ALA A 19 8.28 3.14 -18.72
CA ALA A 19 9.24 3.63 -19.71
C ALA A 19 9.39 5.16 -19.66
N SER A 20 8.29 5.91 -19.70
CA SER A 20 8.33 7.37 -19.62
C SER A 20 9.00 7.87 -18.33
N ALA A 21 8.72 7.23 -17.19
CA ALA A 21 9.28 7.65 -15.92
C ALA A 21 10.77 7.30 -15.76
N LEU A 22 11.27 6.30 -16.48
CA LEU A 22 12.68 5.92 -16.51
C LEU A 22 13.49 6.74 -17.52
N GLU A 23 12.88 7.14 -18.63
CA GLU A 23 13.49 8.00 -19.65
C GLU A 23 13.68 9.42 -19.14
N ASP A 24 12.65 9.98 -18.48
CA ASP A 24 12.70 11.29 -17.86
C ASP A 24 12.26 11.20 -16.40
N ALA A 25 13.22 11.34 -15.50
CA ALA A 25 13.00 11.27 -14.06
C ALA A 25 12.05 12.37 -13.56
N ASP A 26 12.00 13.53 -14.23
CA ASP A 26 11.19 14.68 -13.87
C ASP A 26 9.82 14.68 -14.57
N ALA A 27 9.57 13.73 -15.47
CA ALA A 27 8.27 13.61 -16.15
C ALA A 27 7.12 13.46 -15.15
N THR A 28 6.10 14.29 -15.29
CA THR A 28 4.90 14.26 -14.45
C THR A 28 3.78 13.41 -15.05
N TYR A 29 3.78 13.26 -16.39
CA TYR A 29 2.81 12.49 -17.15
C TYR A 29 3.51 11.53 -18.13
N CYS A 30 2.88 10.40 -18.42
CA CYS A 30 3.32 9.49 -19.47
C CYS A 30 3.10 10.14 -20.84
N ILE A 31 4.14 10.16 -21.68
CA ILE A 31 4.09 10.78 -23.01
C ILE A 31 3.13 10.04 -23.96
N GLU A 32 2.97 8.72 -23.77
CA GLU A 32 2.12 7.91 -24.65
C GLU A 32 0.65 7.93 -24.23
N CYS A 33 0.35 7.72 -22.95
CA CYS A 33 -1.03 7.57 -22.49
C CYS A 33 -1.58 8.79 -21.74
N GLY A 34 -0.76 9.84 -21.54
CA GLY A 34 -1.15 11.09 -20.89
C GLY A 34 -1.52 10.98 -19.40
N LYS A 35 -1.28 9.83 -18.76
CA LYS A 35 -1.65 9.61 -17.35
C LYS A 35 -0.59 10.16 -16.41
N PRO A 36 -0.98 10.64 -15.21
CA PRO A 36 -0.02 11.07 -14.19
C PRO A 36 0.87 9.90 -13.76
N LEU A 37 2.17 10.15 -13.65
CA LEU A 37 3.17 9.19 -13.23
C LEU A 37 3.23 9.13 -11.69
N MET A 38 2.31 8.36 -11.11
CA MET A 38 2.29 8.10 -9.66
C MET A 38 3.41 7.14 -9.29
N ARG A 39 4.35 7.61 -8.46
CA ARG A 39 5.58 6.90 -8.14
C ARG A 39 5.51 6.18 -6.79
N CYS A 40 6.18 5.03 -6.70
CA CYS A 40 6.45 4.36 -5.44
C CYS A 40 7.24 5.28 -4.50
N MET A 41 7.08 5.11 -3.18
CA MET A 41 7.86 5.87 -2.21
C MET A 41 9.38 5.72 -2.41
N ALA A 42 9.83 4.60 -2.98
CA ALA A 42 11.22 4.32 -3.26
C ALA A 42 11.52 4.27 -4.77
N PHE A 43 10.81 5.06 -5.58
CA PHE A 43 10.95 5.05 -7.04
C PHE A 43 12.39 5.21 -7.52
N GLN A 44 13.19 6.05 -6.84
CA GLN A 44 14.62 6.23 -7.16
C GLN A 44 15.44 4.92 -7.09
N GLU A 45 15.01 3.93 -6.30
CA GLU A 45 15.67 2.63 -6.17
C GLU A 45 14.99 1.56 -7.01
N CYS A 46 13.65 1.59 -7.15
CA CYS A 46 12.89 0.50 -7.75
C CYS A 46 12.29 0.78 -9.13
N GLY A 47 12.26 2.04 -9.58
CA GLY A 47 11.57 2.47 -10.81
C GLY A 47 10.05 2.20 -10.80
N GLY A 48 9.49 1.84 -9.64
CA GLY A 48 8.13 1.34 -9.54
C GLY A 48 7.09 2.43 -9.69
N ILE A 49 6.26 2.34 -10.72
CA ILE A 49 5.02 3.10 -10.85
C ILE A 49 3.93 2.40 -10.03
N VAL A 50 3.02 3.18 -9.45
CA VAL A 50 1.88 2.68 -8.67
C VAL A 50 0.58 3.20 -9.26
N ASP A 51 -0.51 2.50 -9.00
CA ASP A 51 -1.85 2.99 -9.29
C ASP A 51 -2.45 3.74 -8.07
N GLU A 52 -3.74 4.04 -8.14
CA GLU A 52 -4.47 4.69 -7.04
C GLU A 52 -4.47 3.86 -5.74
N SER A 53 -4.35 2.53 -5.84
CA SER A 53 -4.31 1.60 -4.71
C SER A 53 -2.98 1.65 -3.96
N GLY A 54 -1.92 2.11 -4.64
CA GLY A 54 -0.61 2.38 -4.08
C GLY A 54 0.32 1.18 -3.92
N LEU A 55 -0.08 -0.02 -4.38
CA LEU A 55 0.78 -1.20 -4.34
C LEU A 55 1.91 -1.07 -5.36
N CYS A 56 3.16 -1.07 -4.90
CA CYS A 56 4.30 -1.11 -5.79
C CYS A 56 4.56 -2.54 -6.27
N PRO A 57 4.42 -2.83 -7.59
CA PRO A 57 4.60 -4.18 -8.11
C PRO A 57 6.06 -4.63 -8.06
N VAL A 58 7.02 -3.74 -7.79
CA VAL A 58 8.45 -4.08 -7.69
C VAL A 58 8.85 -4.34 -6.24
N CYS A 59 8.46 -3.46 -5.32
CA CYS A 59 8.86 -3.53 -3.91
C CYS A 59 8.05 -4.54 -3.07
N VAL A 60 6.85 -4.90 -3.52
CA VAL A 60 5.93 -5.77 -2.76
C VAL A 60 5.47 -6.90 -3.66
N GLN A 61 6.18 -8.03 -3.60
CA GLN A 61 5.86 -9.27 -4.33
C GLN A 61 5.78 -10.44 -3.35
N PRO A 62 4.75 -10.49 -2.49
CA PRO A 62 4.57 -11.62 -1.60
C PRO A 62 4.07 -12.83 -2.38
N HIS A 63 4.61 -13.97 -2.03
CA HIS A 63 4.27 -15.24 -2.66
C HIS A 63 4.07 -16.33 -1.61
N LEU A 64 3.22 -17.31 -1.91
CA LEU A 64 2.96 -18.43 -1.02
C LEU A 64 3.07 -19.74 -1.81
N GLU A 65 3.85 -20.67 -1.28
CA GLU A 65 3.95 -22.03 -1.83
C GLU A 65 3.60 -23.08 -0.78
N ILE A 66 2.78 -24.06 -1.14
CA ILE A 66 2.55 -25.23 -0.28
C ILE A 66 3.76 -26.15 -0.35
N ILE A 67 4.24 -26.62 0.81
CA ILE A 67 5.43 -27.46 0.90
C ILE A 67 5.16 -28.84 0.26
N PRO A 68 6.03 -29.30 -0.68
CA PRO A 68 6.03 -30.66 -1.20
C PRO A 68 5.93 -31.74 -0.12
N GLY A 69 5.08 -32.74 -0.32
CA GLY A 69 4.96 -33.88 0.60
C GLY A 69 4.36 -33.53 1.97
N ALA A 70 3.82 -32.32 2.15
CA ALA A 70 3.02 -31.95 3.30
C ALA A 70 1.88 -32.97 3.48
N THR A 71 2.03 -33.88 4.44
CA THR A 71 1.05 -34.93 4.66
C THR A 71 -0.10 -34.34 5.49
N MET A 72 -1.17 -33.92 4.83
CA MET A 72 -2.36 -33.31 5.45
C MET A 72 -3.31 -34.37 6.03
N LYS A 73 -2.92 -35.10 7.09
CA LYS A 73 -3.82 -36.12 7.66
C LYS A 73 -4.95 -35.44 8.47
N ALA A 74 -6.18 -35.46 7.95
CA ALA A 74 -7.39 -35.21 8.74
C ALA A 74 -8.26 -36.46 8.76
N ALA A 75 -8.61 -36.92 9.96
CA ALA A 75 -9.84 -37.70 10.12
C ALA A 75 -11.02 -36.73 10.26
N VAL A 76 -12.24 -37.19 9.98
CA VAL A 76 -13.46 -36.44 10.29
C VAL A 76 -13.46 -36.09 11.79
N GLY A 77 -13.57 -34.80 12.11
CA GLY A 77 -13.47 -34.25 13.47
C GLY A 77 -12.04 -33.97 13.97
N GLY A 78 -11.02 -34.16 13.13
CA GLY A 78 -9.61 -33.84 13.44
C GLY A 78 -9.18 -32.44 12.99
N SER A 79 -7.91 -32.12 13.27
CA SER A 79 -7.26 -30.87 12.82
C SER A 79 -6.11 -31.16 11.84
N VAL A 80 -5.93 -30.31 10.84
CA VAL A 80 -4.81 -30.38 9.87
C VAL A 80 -3.93 -29.15 10.01
N ALA A 81 -2.62 -29.36 10.09
CA ALA A 81 -1.65 -28.28 9.91
C ALA A 81 -1.20 -28.27 8.44
N VAL A 82 -1.39 -27.12 7.77
CA VAL A 82 -1.00 -26.85 6.39
C VAL A 82 0.31 -26.10 6.39
N PRO A 83 1.46 -26.75 6.16
CA PRO A 83 2.74 -26.06 6.06
C PRO A 83 2.93 -25.41 4.68
N PHE A 84 3.41 -24.17 4.68
CA PHE A 84 3.69 -23.39 3.48
C PHE A 84 4.96 -22.55 3.65
N TYR A 85 5.56 -22.15 2.52
CA TYR A 85 6.57 -21.11 2.46
C TYR A 85 5.93 -19.79 2.08
N LEU A 86 6.23 -18.73 2.84
CA LEU A 86 6.08 -17.35 2.36
C LEU A 86 7.39 -16.90 1.75
N LYS A 87 7.32 -16.21 0.61
CA LYS A 87 8.48 -15.63 -0.07
C LYS A 87 8.30 -14.16 -0.34
N ASN A 88 9.44 -13.47 -0.44
CA ASN A 88 9.54 -12.14 -1.00
C ASN A 88 10.23 -12.21 -2.37
N ASP A 89 9.46 -12.24 -3.46
CA ASP A 89 10.00 -12.35 -4.82
C ASP A 89 10.46 -11.00 -5.39
N SER A 90 10.48 -9.95 -4.56
CA SER A 90 10.93 -8.62 -4.97
C SER A 90 12.35 -8.68 -5.55
N LYS A 91 12.54 -7.97 -6.68
CA LYS A 91 13.85 -7.86 -7.36
C LYS A 91 14.72 -6.72 -6.83
N VAL A 92 14.23 -5.96 -5.85
CA VAL A 92 14.96 -4.86 -5.23
C VAL A 92 15.37 -5.25 -3.83
N ASP A 93 16.50 -4.71 -3.35
CA ASP A 93 17.05 -5.02 -2.03
C ASP A 93 16.20 -4.44 -0.88
N ARG A 94 14.96 -4.92 -0.73
CA ARG A 94 13.99 -4.43 0.24
C ARG A 94 13.27 -5.57 0.94
N PRO A 95 13.42 -5.70 2.27
CA PRO A 95 12.73 -6.74 3.01
C PRO A 95 11.23 -6.46 3.11
N LEU A 96 10.46 -7.54 3.23
CA LEU A 96 9.10 -7.50 3.74
C LEU A 96 9.13 -7.84 5.23
N PHE A 97 8.49 -7.01 6.04
CA PHE A 97 8.24 -7.28 7.45
C PHE A 97 6.84 -7.87 7.61
N ILE A 98 6.75 -9.08 8.13
CA ILE A 98 5.48 -9.76 8.37
C ILE A 98 4.94 -9.31 9.70
N LYS A 99 3.75 -8.72 9.69
CA LYS A 99 3.06 -8.22 10.89
C LYS A 99 2.17 -9.29 11.54
N GLY A 100 1.82 -10.32 10.79
CA GLY A 100 1.04 -11.46 11.29
C GLY A 100 0.55 -12.36 10.15
N ILE A 101 0.15 -13.56 10.53
CA ILE A 101 -0.50 -14.55 9.68
C ILE A 101 -1.78 -14.97 10.38
N TRP A 102 -2.84 -15.10 9.61
CA TRP A 102 -4.13 -15.57 10.09
C TRP A 102 -4.68 -16.63 9.15
N SER A 103 -5.47 -17.54 9.70
CA SER A 103 -6.23 -18.51 8.92
C SER A 103 -7.70 -18.50 9.33
N ARG A 104 -8.57 -18.94 8.44
CA ARG A 104 -9.97 -19.24 8.74
C ARG A 104 -10.51 -20.31 7.80
N GLU A 105 -11.43 -21.12 8.31
CA GLU A 105 -12.27 -22.02 7.51
C GLU A 105 -13.64 -21.36 7.27
N ARG A 106 -14.26 -20.92 8.37
CA ARG A 106 -15.49 -20.11 8.41
C ARG A 106 -15.38 -19.10 9.56
N GLY A 107 -16.05 -17.96 9.43
CA GLY A 107 -16.12 -16.97 10.51
C GLY A 107 -14.87 -16.10 10.67
N GLU A 108 -14.44 -15.91 11.91
CA GLU A 108 -13.39 -14.96 12.29
C GLU A 108 -11.98 -15.47 11.99
N TRP A 109 -11.05 -14.52 11.85
CA TRP A 109 -9.63 -14.82 11.64
C TRP A 109 -9.00 -15.34 12.92
N ARG A 110 -8.30 -16.47 12.82
CA ARG A 110 -7.45 -16.99 13.90
C ARG A 110 -6.00 -16.67 13.59
N GLU A 111 -5.30 -16.06 14.54
CA GLU A 111 -3.88 -15.76 14.41
C GLU A 111 -3.06 -17.06 14.49
N GLU A 112 -2.11 -17.20 13.56
CA GLU A 112 -1.17 -18.31 13.51
C GLU A 112 0.17 -17.90 14.12
N ARG A 113 0.84 -18.85 14.77
CA ARG A 113 2.13 -18.57 15.42
C ARG A 113 3.21 -18.33 14.38
N LEU A 114 3.95 -17.24 14.56
CA LEU A 114 5.07 -16.86 13.71
C LEU A 114 6.36 -16.83 14.53
N GLY A 115 7.42 -17.48 14.05
CA GLY A 115 8.73 -17.51 14.71
C GLY A 115 9.76 -16.53 14.13
N TRP A 116 9.35 -15.71 13.18
CA TRP A 116 10.21 -14.85 12.36
C TRP A 116 9.39 -13.66 11.86
N GLU A 117 9.98 -12.49 11.59
CA GLU A 117 9.19 -11.29 11.23
C GLU A 117 9.69 -10.60 9.96
N LYS A 118 10.72 -11.12 9.32
CA LYS A 118 11.39 -10.48 8.18
C LYS A 118 11.69 -11.50 7.08
N LEU A 119 11.42 -11.11 5.85
CA LEU A 119 11.83 -11.81 4.63
C LEU A 119 12.65 -10.86 3.75
N ALA A 120 13.95 -11.10 3.63
CA ALA A 120 14.75 -10.40 2.65
C ALA A 120 14.35 -10.84 1.22
N PRO A 121 14.72 -10.06 0.20
CA PRO A 121 14.46 -10.42 -1.20
C PRO A 121 15.03 -11.79 -1.57
N GLY A 122 14.23 -12.61 -2.23
CA GLY A 122 14.57 -13.99 -2.59
C GLY A 122 14.55 -14.98 -1.41
N GLU A 123 14.37 -14.51 -0.18
CA GLU A 123 14.24 -15.41 0.97
C GLU A 123 12.84 -16.03 1.03
N ARG A 124 12.80 -17.21 1.64
CA ARG A 124 11.57 -17.90 2.01
C ARG A 124 11.62 -18.32 3.46
N ALA A 125 10.50 -18.27 4.14
CA ALA A 125 10.36 -18.77 5.50
C ALA A 125 9.12 -19.63 5.64
N GLN A 126 9.24 -20.68 6.46
CA GLN A 126 8.16 -21.63 6.69
C GLN A 126 7.17 -21.09 7.72
N ALA A 127 5.89 -21.28 7.44
CA ALA A 127 4.79 -21.08 8.36
C ALA A 127 3.78 -22.23 8.21
N SER A 128 2.77 -22.26 9.09
CA SER A 128 1.68 -23.22 9.01
C SER A 128 0.36 -22.55 9.34
N ALA A 129 -0.69 -22.96 8.63
CA ALA A 129 -2.07 -22.63 8.99
C ALA A 129 -2.72 -23.88 9.57
N THR A 130 -3.42 -23.75 10.69
CA THR A 130 -4.18 -24.87 11.25
C THR A 130 -5.59 -24.85 10.68
N ALA A 131 -6.22 -26.00 10.54
CA ALA A 131 -7.64 -26.16 10.20
C ALA A 131 -8.25 -27.06 11.27
N CYS A 132 -9.33 -26.62 11.92
CA CYS A 132 -9.83 -27.21 13.17
C CYS A 132 -11.28 -27.70 13.10
N GLU A 133 -12.01 -27.48 12.00
CA GLU A 133 -13.46 -27.71 11.92
C GLU A 133 -13.86 -28.65 10.78
N MET A 134 -13.07 -29.70 10.57
CA MET A 134 -13.30 -30.70 9.53
C MET A 134 -14.33 -31.76 9.94
N SER A 135 -15.55 -31.34 10.28
CA SER A 135 -16.57 -32.19 10.91
C SER A 135 -17.34 -33.11 9.95
N GLN A 136 -17.21 -32.90 8.63
CA GLN A 136 -17.90 -33.67 7.61
C GLN A 136 -16.97 -33.99 6.44
N PRO A 137 -17.14 -35.14 5.77
CA PRO A 137 -16.53 -35.40 4.46
C PRO A 137 -16.93 -34.34 3.41
N GLY A 138 -16.08 -34.13 2.42
CA GLY A 138 -16.29 -33.17 1.33
C GLY A 138 -15.21 -32.09 1.25
N LEU A 139 -15.47 -31.04 0.46
CA LEU A 139 -14.51 -29.97 0.19
C LEU A 139 -14.56 -28.88 1.29
N HIS A 140 -13.41 -28.57 1.87
CA HIS A 140 -13.21 -27.53 2.87
C HIS A 140 -12.32 -26.42 2.31
N GLU A 141 -12.71 -25.17 2.53
CA GLU A 141 -11.91 -24.01 2.16
C GLU A 141 -11.17 -23.49 3.39
N ILE A 142 -9.86 -23.31 3.27
CA ILE A 142 -9.05 -22.59 4.24
C ILE A 142 -8.53 -21.34 3.54
N GLU A 143 -8.86 -20.18 4.10
CA GLU A 143 -8.29 -18.92 3.67
C GLU A 143 -7.12 -18.56 4.60
N ILE A 144 -5.97 -18.28 4.00
CA ILE A 144 -4.76 -17.85 4.71
C ILE A 144 -4.54 -16.39 4.36
N MET A 145 -4.47 -15.54 5.37
CA MET A 145 -4.15 -14.12 5.24
C MET A 145 -2.82 -13.80 5.90
N TRP A 146 -2.06 -12.88 5.34
CA TRP A 146 -0.87 -12.34 5.99
C TRP A 146 -0.76 -10.84 5.73
N ALA A 147 -0.36 -10.12 6.77
CA ALA A 147 -0.11 -8.70 6.69
C ALA A 147 1.39 -8.46 6.55
N VAL A 148 1.77 -7.68 5.55
CA VAL A 148 3.16 -7.35 5.27
C VAL A 148 3.37 -5.86 5.33
N THR A 149 4.61 -5.48 5.48
CA THR A 149 5.02 -4.10 5.48
C THR A 149 6.33 -3.94 4.74
N THR A 150 6.40 -2.88 3.95
CA THR A 150 7.61 -2.44 3.28
C THR A 150 7.98 -1.05 3.79
N GLN A 151 9.26 -0.80 4.01
CA GLN A 151 9.76 0.45 4.57
C GLN A 151 10.76 1.10 3.61
N TRP A 152 10.76 2.43 3.54
CA TRP A 152 11.79 3.20 2.86
C TRP A 152 12.06 4.51 3.59
N ARG A 153 13.30 4.70 4.04
CA ARG A 153 13.69 5.85 4.87
C ARG A 153 12.72 5.98 6.06
N THR A 154 11.98 7.09 6.12
CA THR A 154 11.01 7.34 7.17
C THR A 154 9.63 6.80 6.86
N ARG A 155 9.35 6.29 5.64
CA ARG A 155 8.02 5.86 5.18
C ARG A 155 7.78 4.37 5.31
N GLU A 156 6.52 4.01 5.54
CA GLU A 156 6.08 2.62 5.74
C GLU A 156 4.74 2.36 5.03
N GLU A 157 4.68 1.32 4.20
CA GLU A 157 3.43 0.88 3.56
C GLU A 157 3.04 -0.52 4.04
N HIS A 158 1.80 -0.66 4.49
CA HIS A 158 1.19 -1.89 4.94
C HIS A 158 0.25 -2.45 3.89
N TYR A 159 0.22 -3.77 3.77
CA TYR A 159 -0.69 -4.50 2.89
C TYR A 159 -1.14 -5.78 3.55
N ALA A 160 -2.31 -6.27 3.18
CA ALA A 160 -2.77 -7.61 3.54
C ALA A 160 -3.02 -8.42 2.28
N PHE A 161 -2.60 -9.67 2.30
CA PHE A 161 -2.74 -10.59 1.20
C PHE A 161 -3.43 -11.85 1.67
N SER A 162 -4.10 -12.54 0.76
CA SER A 162 -4.63 -13.88 1.03
C SER A 162 -4.42 -14.83 -0.12
N THR A 163 -4.50 -16.11 0.23
CA THR A 163 -4.75 -17.18 -0.70
C THR A 163 -5.83 -18.10 -0.14
N ARG A 164 -6.41 -18.91 -1.03
CA ARG A 164 -7.45 -19.88 -0.69
C ARG A 164 -6.98 -21.26 -1.07
N LEU A 165 -7.00 -22.14 -0.09
CA LEU A 165 -6.69 -23.54 -0.22
C LEU A 165 -7.97 -24.35 -0.13
N LEU A 166 -8.19 -25.25 -1.07
CA LEU A 166 -9.29 -26.19 -1.01
C LEU A 166 -8.74 -27.56 -0.65
N ILE A 167 -9.24 -28.13 0.44
CA ILE A 167 -8.87 -29.45 0.96
C ILE A 167 -10.09 -30.36 0.86
N GLU A 168 -10.00 -31.43 0.09
CA GLU A 168 -11.04 -32.46 0.05
C GLU A 168 -10.86 -33.41 1.25
N ILE A 169 -11.92 -33.88 1.89
CA ILE A 169 -11.84 -34.86 2.98
C ILE A 169 -12.68 -36.07 2.60
N ALA A 170 -12.03 -37.22 2.51
CA ALA A 170 -12.68 -38.46 2.15
C ALA A 170 -13.67 -38.95 3.21
N GLU A 171 -14.72 -39.64 2.78
CA GLU A 171 -15.58 -40.42 3.68
C GLU A 171 -14.76 -41.56 4.31
N ALA A 172 -14.87 -41.72 5.63
CA ALA A 172 -14.16 -42.78 6.34
C ALA A 172 -14.66 -44.16 5.87
N SER A 173 -13.82 -44.94 5.20
CA SER A 173 -14.03 -46.38 5.05
C SER A 173 -13.33 -47.10 6.21
N SER A 174 -14.03 -48.07 6.81
CA SER A 174 -13.52 -48.87 7.92
C SER A 174 -12.35 -49.74 7.45
N ASP A 175 -11.11 -49.26 7.60
CA ASP A 175 -9.94 -50.00 8.12
C ASP A 175 -8.55 -49.46 7.71
N GLN A 176 -8.42 -48.32 7.00
CA GLN A 176 -7.08 -47.76 6.73
C GLN A 176 -7.05 -46.22 6.77
N PRO A 177 -5.99 -45.59 7.30
CA PRO A 177 -5.80 -44.15 7.18
C PRO A 177 -5.55 -43.79 5.72
N ALA A 178 -6.36 -42.86 5.20
CA ALA A 178 -6.28 -42.31 3.85
C ALA A 178 -4.85 -41.80 3.50
N ASN A 179 -4.31 -42.22 2.34
CA ASN A 179 -2.99 -41.82 1.84
C ASN A 179 -3.09 -40.82 0.69
N ILE A 180 -2.87 -39.55 1.00
CA ILE A 180 -3.10 -38.40 0.13
C ILE A 180 -2.01 -38.22 -0.92
N GLN A 181 -2.41 -38.07 -2.19
CA GLN A 181 -1.57 -37.51 -3.25
C GLN A 181 -2.04 -36.09 -3.58
N ILE A 182 -1.17 -35.11 -3.34
CA ILE A 182 -1.38 -33.73 -3.79
C ILE A 182 -1.22 -33.70 -5.32
N SER A 183 -2.31 -33.48 -6.07
CA SER A 183 -2.31 -33.31 -7.52
C SER A 183 -2.69 -31.87 -7.89
N SER A 184 -1.86 -31.18 -8.68
CA SER A 184 -2.14 -29.82 -9.18
C SER A 184 -3.02 -29.87 -10.43
N GLN A 185 -4.29 -30.24 -10.28
CA GLN A 185 -5.26 -30.18 -11.39
C GLN A 185 -6.41 -29.25 -11.03
N ASN A 186 -6.21 -27.94 -11.27
CA ASN A 186 -7.18 -26.97 -11.80
C ASN A 186 -6.74 -25.53 -11.47
N GLN A 187 -6.62 -24.68 -12.50
CA GLN A 187 -6.23 -23.27 -12.40
C GLN A 187 -7.43 -22.29 -12.38
N MET A 188 -8.63 -22.74 -12.01
CA MET A 188 -9.81 -21.87 -11.94
C MET A 188 -10.27 -21.66 -10.50
N ASN A 189 -10.07 -20.43 -10.00
CA ASN A 189 -10.59 -19.83 -8.76
C ASN A 189 -10.17 -20.41 -7.39
N GLY A 190 -9.23 -21.35 -7.36
CA GLY A 190 -8.58 -21.84 -6.14
C GLY A 190 -7.77 -23.09 -6.48
N THR A 191 -6.63 -23.30 -5.82
CA THR A 191 -5.89 -24.55 -6.01
C THR A 191 -6.56 -25.65 -5.20
N ILE A 192 -7.11 -26.64 -5.88
CA ILE A 192 -7.74 -27.81 -5.25
C ILE A 192 -6.66 -28.82 -4.89
N ILE A 193 -6.55 -29.16 -3.61
CA ILE A 193 -5.77 -30.29 -3.12
C ILE A 193 -6.71 -31.46 -2.88
N GLN A 194 -6.61 -32.47 -3.73
CA GLN A 194 -7.37 -33.71 -3.56
C GLN A 194 -6.70 -34.62 -2.51
N ILE A 195 -7.51 -35.17 -1.61
CA ILE A 195 -7.13 -36.15 -0.59
C ILE A 195 -7.73 -37.48 -1.03
N ASP A 196 -6.92 -38.30 -1.71
CA ASP A 196 -7.36 -39.63 -2.12
C ASP A 196 -7.10 -40.64 -0.97
N PRO A 197 -8.09 -41.39 -0.47
CA PRO A 197 -7.87 -42.41 0.54
C PRO A 197 -7.29 -43.72 -0.02
N HIS A 198 -7.27 -43.90 -1.35
CA HIS A 198 -6.94 -45.17 -2.00
C HIS A 198 -5.67 -45.09 -2.85
N GLY A 199 -4.52 -44.86 -2.20
CA GLY A 199 -3.22 -45.13 -2.81
C GLY A 199 -3.02 -46.64 -3.04
N LYS A 200 -3.55 -47.19 -4.15
CA LYS A 200 -3.14 -48.52 -4.62
C LYS A 200 -1.64 -48.45 -4.90
N GLY A 201 -0.86 -49.21 -4.14
CA GLY A 201 0.55 -49.44 -4.38
C GLY A 201 0.77 -50.03 -5.77
N GLY A 202 1.02 -49.16 -6.75
CA GLY A 202 1.56 -49.52 -8.05
C GLY A 202 3.04 -49.19 -8.05
N SER A 203 3.89 -50.22 -8.23
CA SER A 203 5.32 -50.03 -8.42
C SER A 203 5.58 -49.18 -9.67
N GLY A 204 6.18 -48.00 -9.51
CA GLY A 204 6.66 -47.21 -10.64
C GLY A 204 6.67 -45.71 -10.36
N SER A 205 7.86 -45.22 -9.99
CA SER A 205 8.21 -43.80 -9.80
C SER A 205 7.50 -43.10 -8.64
N GLU A 206 8.22 -42.87 -7.54
CA GLU A 206 7.92 -41.75 -6.64
C GLU A 206 7.85 -40.48 -7.50
N ARG A 207 6.64 -40.03 -7.83
CA ARG A 207 6.45 -38.69 -8.37
C ARG A 207 6.75 -37.74 -7.23
N LEU A 208 7.93 -37.11 -7.28
CA LEU A 208 8.22 -35.94 -6.47
C LEU A 208 7.06 -34.95 -6.68
N VAL A 209 6.28 -34.71 -5.63
CA VAL A 209 5.23 -33.69 -5.67
C VAL A 209 5.93 -32.35 -5.73
N GLU A 210 5.79 -31.62 -6.84
CA GLU A 210 6.32 -30.27 -6.97
C GLU A 210 5.60 -29.30 -6.03
N ALA A 211 6.28 -28.25 -5.58
CA ALA A 211 5.68 -27.24 -4.71
C ALA A 211 4.49 -26.60 -5.44
N ILE A 212 3.37 -26.42 -4.72
CA ILE A 212 2.21 -25.75 -5.31
C ILE A 212 2.36 -24.25 -5.10
N ASP A 213 2.56 -23.54 -6.19
CA ASP A 213 2.42 -22.09 -6.26
C ASP A 213 0.96 -21.69 -6.06
N MET A 214 0.72 -20.86 -5.03
CA MET A 214 -0.60 -20.38 -4.68
C MET A 214 -0.80 -18.95 -5.17
N LYS A 215 -1.87 -18.73 -5.94
CA LYS A 215 -2.26 -17.38 -6.34
C LYS A 215 -2.56 -16.53 -5.11
N VAL A 216 -1.84 -15.41 -5.01
CA VAL A 216 -2.00 -14.43 -3.95
C VAL A 216 -2.89 -13.28 -4.44
N ARG A 217 -3.81 -12.82 -3.60
CA ARG A 217 -4.63 -11.64 -3.84
C ARG A 217 -4.50 -10.63 -2.71
N ARG A 218 -4.44 -9.35 -3.04
CA ARG A 218 -4.51 -8.26 -2.06
C ARG A 218 -5.91 -8.17 -1.45
N LEU A 219 -5.98 -7.94 -0.15
CA LEU A 219 -7.21 -7.82 0.63
C LEU A 219 -7.45 -6.37 1.08
N GLU A 220 -7.82 -5.49 0.15
CA GLU A 220 -8.03 -4.06 0.46
C GLU A 220 -9.11 -3.79 1.51
N LYS A 221 -10.12 -4.67 1.63
CA LYS A 221 -11.20 -4.50 2.61
C LYS A 221 -10.70 -4.82 4.01
N GLU A 222 -9.96 -5.92 4.15
CA GLU A 222 -9.38 -6.35 5.41
C GLU A 222 -8.25 -5.40 5.84
N GLU A 223 -7.45 -4.87 4.91
CA GLU A 223 -6.48 -3.79 5.21
C GLU A 223 -7.13 -2.61 5.94
N ARG A 224 -8.37 -2.28 5.57
CA ARG A 224 -9.13 -1.20 6.20
C ARG A 224 -9.71 -1.60 7.55
N GLN A 225 -10.30 -2.80 7.64
CA GLN A 225 -10.87 -3.32 8.88
C GLN A 225 -9.81 -3.49 9.98
N LEU A 226 -8.58 -3.84 9.60
CA LEU A 226 -7.43 -3.96 10.50
C LEU A 226 -6.75 -2.62 10.79
N GLY A 227 -7.23 -1.50 10.23
CA GLY A 227 -6.63 -0.19 10.43
C GLY A 227 -5.22 -0.05 9.84
N LEU A 228 -4.81 -0.96 8.94
CA LEU A 228 -3.51 -0.92 8.26
C LEU A 228 -3.47 0.22 7.24
N ARG A 229 -4.61 0.47 6.58
CA ARG A 229 -4.78 1.52 5.57
C ARG A 229 -6.13 2.20 5.76
N SER A 230 -6.29 3.40 5.20
CA SER A 230 -7.46 4.32 5.31
C SER A 230 -7.36 5.36 6.42
N ILE A 231 -8.11 6.44 6.25
CA ILE A 231 -8.23 7.55 7.21
C ILE A 231 -9.10 7.11 8.40
N ASP A 232 -10.27 6.52 8.15
CA ASP A 232 -11.26 6.15 9.19
C ASP A 232 -12.00 4.82 8.93
N GLY A 233 -11.30 3.79 8.45
CA GLY A 233 -11.87 2.47 8.16
C GLY A 233 -12.67 2.43 6.87
N ASN A 234 -13.51 3.41 6.58
CA ASN A 234 -14.26 3.47 5.32
C ASN A 234 -13.70 4.52 4.37
N LEU A 235 -13.27 5.69 4.85
CA LEU A 235 -12.71 6.75 4.03
C LEU A 235 -11.23 6.48 3.71
N ARG A 236 -10.90 6.44 2.42
CA ARG A 236 -9.50 6.30 1.97
C ARG A 236 -9.02 7.53 1.23
N PHE A 237 -7.73 7.83 1.38
CA PHE A 237 -7.05 8.79 0.54
C PHE A 237 -6.61 8.14 -0.78
N SER A 238 -7.00 8.74 -1.91
CA SER A 238 -6.52 8.31 -3.22
C SER A 238 -5.11 8.83 -3.47
N ARG A 239 -4.20 8.01 -4.01
CA ARG A 239 -2.91 8.53 -4.52
C ARG A 239 -3.08 9.44 -5.73
N ALA A 240 -4.17 9.27 -6.48
CA ALA A 240 -4.58 10.17 -7.56
C ALA A 240 -5.39 11.38 -7.06
N ALA A 241 -5.43 11.65 -5.75
CA ALA A 241 -6.13 12.83 -5.26
C ALA A 241 -5.43 14.10 -5.75
N ASN A 242 -6.20 15.00 -6.36
CA ASN A 242 -5.68 16.27 -6.84
C ASN A 242 -5.45 17.23 -5.68
N PHE A 243 -4.38 18.00 -5.73
CA PHE A 243 -4.14 19.10 -4.80
C PHE A 243 -4.54 20.42 -5.46
N GLU A 244 -5.41 21.18 -4.81
CA GLU A 244 -5.83 22.52 -5.20
C GLU A 244 -5.31 23.52 -4.16
N PHE A 245 -4.79 24.65 -4.61
CA PHE A 245 -4.20 25.67 -3.74
C PHE A 245 -4.98 26.98 -3.88
N THR A 246 -5.52 27.47 -2.77
CA THR A 246 -6.34 28.70 -2.72
C THR A 246 -5.67 29.74 -1.83
N GLY A 247 -5.71 31.01 -2.21
CA GLY A 247 -5.10 32.10 -1.43
C GLY A 247 -3.57 32.11 -1.49
N PHE A 248 -2.95 31.37 -2.40
CA PHE A 248 -1.51 31.49 -2.70
C PHE A 248 -1.32 32.40 -3.91
N ALA A 249 -0.28 33.23 -3.89
CA ALA A 249 0.12 33.95 -5.10
C ALA A 249 0.48 32.94 -6.22
N PRO A 250 0.21 33.22 -7.51
CA PRO A 250 0.41 32.26 -8.61
C PRO A 250 1.83 31.68 -8.69
N GLU A 251 2.83 32.46 -8.29
CA GLU A 251 4.23 32.07 -8.26
C GLU A 251 4.63 31.23 -7.03
N HIS A 252 3.73 31.06 -6.06
CA HIS A 252 3.99 30.39 -4.78
C HIS A 252 3.38 29.00 -4.65
N ALA A 253 2.52 28.58 -5.57
CA ALA A 253 1.94 27.24 -5.55
C ALA A 253 1.73 26.73 -6.99
N PRO A 254 1.66 25.41 -7.18
CA PRO A 254 1.24 24.82 -8.45
C PRO A 254 -0.07 25.41 -8.94
N THR A 255 -0.12 25.83 -10.21
CA THR A 255 -1.34 26.38 -10.83
C THR A 255 -2.30 25.29 -11.30
N LEU A 256 -1.76 24.11 -11.63
CA LEU A 256 -2.55 22.97 -12.06
C LEU A 256 -2.96 22.11 -10.85
N ASN A 257 -4.25 21.81 -10.78
CA ASN A 257 -4.78 20.85 -9.84
C ASN A 257 -4.37 19.44 -10.28
N GLN A 258 -3.42 18.82 -9.57
CA GLN A 258 -2.87 17.53 -9.96
C GLN A 258 -2.49 16.66 -8.75
N PRO A 259 -2.32 15.34 -8.93
CA PRO A 259 -1.81 14.47 -7.89
C PRO A 259 -0.34 14.71 -7.57
N ILE A 260 0.15 14.10 -6.50
CA ILE A 260 1.60 14.11 -6.19
C ILE A 260 2.32 13.17 -7.15
N VAL A 261 2.83 13.73 -8.24
CA VAL A 261 3.56 13.06 -9.33
C VAL A 261 5.07 13.27 -9.24
N THR A 262 5.54 13.72 -8.10
CA THR A 262 6.93 14.08 -7.86
C THR A 262 7.84 12.85 -7.78
N PRO A 263 9.14 12.94 -8.11
CA PRO A 263 10.04 11.79 -8.09
C PRO A 263 10.16 11.09 -6.72
N ASP A 264 10.05 11.85 -5.63
CA ASP A 264 10.04 11.37 -4.24
C ASP A 264 8.63 11.03 -3.72
N ALA A 265 7.60 11.22 -4.56
CA ALA A 265 6.19 11.10 -4.21
C ALA A 265 5.81 11.94 -2.97
N MET A 266 6.41 13.14 -2.85
CA MET A 266 6.11 14.15 -1.83
C MET A 266 5.81 15.53 -2.45
N LEU A 267 4.92 16.27 -1.78
CA LEU A 267 4.66 17.68 -1.98
C LEU A 267 5.36 18.46 -0.87
N VAL A 268 6.24 19.40 -1.24
CA VAL A 268 7.09 20.10 -0.27
C VAL A 268 6.56 21.49 0.00
N PHE A 269 6.57 21.88 1.28
CA PHE A 269 6.19 23.21 1.73
C PHE A 269 7.36 23.87 2.45
N GLY A 270 7.71 25.10 2.10
CA GLY A 270 8.75 25.85 2.79
C GLY A 270 9.07 27.19 2.13
N ARG A 271 10.09 27.89 2.62
CA ARG A 271 10.44 29.23 2.12
C ARG A 271 11.07 29.23 0.72
N ALA A 272 11.75 28.14 0.35
CA ALA A 272 12.47 28.09 -0.91
C ALA A 272 11.49 27.95 -2.08
N HIS A 273 11.88 28.55 -3.21
CA HIS A 273 11.32 28.20 -4.51
C HIS A 273 12.21 27.12 -5.09
N SER A 274 11.75 25.88 -5.23
CA SER A 274 12.45 24.92 -6.10
C SER A 274 11.64 23.67 -6.36
N ARG A 275 11.47 23.32 -7.64
CA ARG A 275 12.42 22.43 -8.32
C ARG A 275 12.95 23.18 -9.55
N ALA A 276 14.08 23.83 -9.29
CA ALA A 276 14.83 24.83 -10.05
C ALA A 276 14.13 25.52 -11.26
N GLN A 277 13.45 26.66 -11.04
CA GLN A 277 13.00 27.60 -12.10
C GLN A 277 12.03 27.03 -13.17
N GLY A 278 11.00 26.31 -12.74
CA GLY A 278 9.94 25.83 -13.65
C GLY A 278 9.20 24.58 -13.18
N GLY A 279 9.62 23.95 -12.08
CA GLY A 279 8.87 22.83 -11.50
C GLY A 279 7.60 23.28 -10.78
N ASP A 280 6.44 23.13 -11.43
CA ASP A 280 5.08 23.39 -10.93
C ASP A 280 4.62 22.42 -9.82
N THR A 281 5.48 22.06 -8.88
CA THR A 281 5.15 21.01 -7.89
C THR A 281 5.35 21.35 -6.43
N ASP A 282 6.25 22.25 -6.04
CA ASP A 282 6.47 22.58 -4.62
C ASP A 282 5.78 23.90 -4.21
N VAL A 283 5.44 24.04 -2.92
CA VAL A 283 4.67 25.16 -2.37
C VAL A 283 5.57 26.08 -1.55
N ARG A 284 5.62 27.35 -1.97
CA ARG A 284 6.38 28.40 -1.30
C ARG A 284 5.56 29.09 -0.22
N LEU A 285 6.12 29.15 0.98
CA LEU A 285 5.56 29.79 2.15
C LEU A 285 6.37 31.03 2.51
N LEU A 286 5.71 32.19 2.41
CA LEU A 286 6.24 33.49 2.81
C LEU A 286 5.17 34.20 3.63
N VAL A 287 5.57 34.83 4.72
CA VAL A 287 4.68 35.61 5.58
C VAL A 287 4.54 37.00 4.98
N THR A 288 3.34 37.57 5.07
CA THR A 288 3.07 38.94 4.66
C THR A 288 2.70 39.78 5.88
N ASN A 289 3.18 41.02 5.93
CA ASN A 289 2.79 42.00 6.94
C ASN A 289 1.38 42.58 6.65
N SER A 290 0.92 43.50 7.49
CA SER A 290 -0.38 44.17 7.35
C SER A 290 -0.51 44.98 6.05
N ASP A 291 0.61 45.44 5.50
CA ASP A 291 0.67 46.24 4.27
C ASP A 291 0.71 45.34 3.02
N GLY A 292 0.70 44.02 3.20
CA GLY A 292 0.75 43.02 2.14
C GLY A 292 2.15 42.81 1.54
N GLU A 293 3.19 43.37 2.16
CA GLU A 293 4.59 43.13 1.81
C GLU A 293 5.13 41.88 2.52
N ILE A 294 6.22 41.31 2.01
CA ILE A 294 6.83 40.13 2.64
C ILE A 294 7.47 40.54 3.97
N ASP A 295 7.06 39.87 5.05
CA ASP A 295 7.72 39.97 6.35
C ASP A 295 8.95 39.04 6.31
N GLU A 296 10.14 39.62 6.06
CA GLU A 296 11.37 38.86 5.91
C GLU A 296 11.77 38.14 7.20
N GLU A 297 11.60 38.79 8.35
CA GLU A 297 11.98 38.24 9.66
C GLU A 297 11.17 36.98 9.96
N LYS A 298 9.84 37.05 9.86
CA LYS A 298 8.98 35.88 10.09
C LYS A 298 9.11 34.84 8.98
N SER A 299 9.38 35.26 7.74
CA SER A 299 9.61 34.31 6.65
C SER A 299 10.87 33.49 6.87
N VAL A 300 11.96 34.08 7.38
CA VAL A 300 13.22 33.36 7.66
C VAL A 300 13.05 32.25 8.70
N ALA A 301 12.10 32.39 9.63
CA ALA A 301 11.74 31.34 10.58
C ALA A 301 11.08 30.11 9.92
N ILE A 302 10.59 30.23 8.68
CA ILE A 302 10.16 29.09 7.87
C ILE A 302 11.40 28.50 7.18
N SER A 303 11.64 27.21 7.43
CA SER A 303 12.73 26.48 6.80
C SER A 303 12.54 26.41 5.28
N ARG A 304 13.63 26.31 4.52
CA ARG A 304 13.58 26.18 3.05
C ARG A 304 12.69 25.01 2.62
N ARG A 305 12.79 23.88 3.33
CA ARG A 305 11.91 22.71 3.30
C ARG A 305 11.39 22.53 4.72
N HIS A 306 10.16 22.97 4.98
CA HIS A 306 9.60 23.10 6.32
C HIS A 306 8.74 21.89 6.72
N PHE A 307 7.92 21.41 5.80
CA PHE A 307 7.22 20.14 5.95
C PHE A 307 6.91 19.54 4.58
N GLU A 308 6.50 18.27 4.60
CA GLU A 308 6.18 17.49 3.43
C GLU A 308 4.80 16.88 3.60
N VAL A 309 4.04 16.82 2.51
CA VAL A 309 2.78 16.08 2.43
C VAL A 309 2.95 14.93 1.44
N TYR A 310 2.48 13.74 1.80
CA TYR A 310 2.57 12.56 0.95
C TYR A 310 1.46 11.56 1.27
N ALA A 311 1.20 10.64 0.33
CA ALA A 311 0.35 9.49 0.58
C ALA A 311 1.14 8.37 1.26
N GLU A 312 0.64 7.88 2.38
CA GLU A 312 1.15 6.68 3.07
C GLU A 312 -0.03 5.86 3.57
N ASN A 313 -0.10 4.55 3.29
CA ASN A 313 -1.19 3.70 3.80
C ASN A 313 -2.60 4.18 3.43
N SER A 314 -2.75 4.80 2.26
CA SER A 314 -4.01 5.46 1.85
C SER A 314 -4.50 6.49 2.88
N ARG A 315 -3.54 7.21 3.49
CA ARG A 315 -3.72 8.39 4.36
C ARG A 315 -2.90 9.56 3.79
N PRO A 316 -3.39 10.80 3.91
CA PRO A 316 -2.58 11.98 3.66
C PRO A 316 -1.76 12.24 4.92
N MET A 317 -0.44 12.12 4.80
CA MET A 317 0.49 12.32 5.90
C MET A 317 1.24 13.63 5.73
N LEU A 318 1.40 14.35 6.83
CA LEU A 318 2.34 15.44 6.98
C LEU A 318 3.57 14.94 7.75
N ARG A 319 4.77 15.29 7.28
CA ARG A 319 6.02 15.12 8.06
C ARG A 319 6.69 16.48 8.24
N VAL A 320 7.03 16.80 9.48
CA VAL A 320 7.80 18.00 9.81
C VAL A 320 9.25 17.80 9.40
N ALA A 321 9.79 18.68 8.55
CA ALA A 321 11.17 18.61 8.06
C ALA A 321 12.05 19.75 8.62
N GLY A 322 11.44 20.91 8.90
CA GLY A 322 12.14 22.10 9.39
C GLY A 322 12.44 22.04 10.88
N GLY A 323 13.58 22.61 11.29
CA GLY A 323 14.06 22.62 12.67
C GLY A 323 13.12 23.34 13.65
N ASN A 324 12.42 24.37 13.18
CA ASN A 324 11.54 25.21 14.01
C ASN A 324 10.16 24.60 14.29
N GLY A 325 9.87 23.43 13.71
CA GLY A 325 8.57 22.77 13.88
C GLY A 325 7.40 23.51 13.26
N LEU A 326 6.20 23.05 13.55
CA LEU A 326 4.93 23.68 13.17
C LEU A 326 3.82 23.28 14.15
N ARG A 327 2.63 23.87 14.02
CA ARG A 327 1.43 23.41 14.73
C ARG A 327 0.43 22.79 13.77
N VAL A 328 -0.28 21.76 14.23
CA VAL A 328 -1.51 21.27 13.60
C VAL A 328 -2.62 21.33 14.65
N ASN A 329 -3.70 22.06 14.35
CA ASN A 329 -4.82 22.30 15.26
C ASN A 329 -4.35 22.82 16.64
N GLY A 330 -3.40 23.78 16.63
CA GLY A 330 -2.82 24.37 17.83
C GLY A 330 -1.75 23.53 18.54
N LYS A 331 -1.64 22.23 18.26
CA LYS A 331 -0.63 21.34 18.86
C LYS A 331 0.70 21.44 18.12
N ALA A 332 1.78 21.70 18.84
CA ALA A 332 3.13 21.81 18.27
C ALA A 332 3.77 20.44 17.99
N PHE A 333 4.46 20.35 16.85
CA PHE A 333 5.21 19.19 16.39
C PHE A 333 6.61 19.62 15.97
N GLY A 334 7.62 18.92 16.48
CA GLY A 334 9.02 19.12 16.12
C GLY A 334 9.44 18.30 14.90
N PRO A 335 10.73 18.39 14.52
CA PRO A 335 11.30 17.65 13.38
C PRO A 335 10.99 16.15 13.40
N ASP A 336 10.84 15.59 12.19
CA ASP A 336 10.56 14.18 11.90
C ASP A 336 9.23 13.63 12.44
N LYS A 337 8.44 14.45 13.14
CA LYS A 337 7.09 14.04 13.53
C LYS A 337 6.21 13.89 12.31
N LYS A 338 5.49 12.76 12.27
CA LYS A 338 4.44 12.47 11.31
C LYS A 338 3.08 12.73 11.93
N VAL A 339 2.19 13.34 11.15
CA VAL A 339 0.81 13.62 11.52
C VAL A 339 -0.07 13.18 10.36
N MET A 340 -1.12 12.41 10.63
CA MET A 340 -2.15 12.15 9.63
C MET A 340 -3.03 13.39 9.51
N LEU A 341 -3.14 13.93 8.31
CA LEU A 341 -4.03 15.07 8.04
C LEU A 341 -5.48 14.60 7.97
N GLN A 342 -6.37 15.41 8.51
CA GLN A 342 -7.81 15.26 8.47
C GLN A 342 -8.46 16.45 7.76
N ASP A 343 -9.72 16.24 7.38
CA ASP A 343 -10.58 17.28 6.84
C ASP A 343 -10.83 18.36 7.90
N GLY A 344 -10.58 19.62 7.56
CA GLY A 344 -10.66 20.76 8.48
C GLY A 344 -9.40 21.05 9.29
N ASP A 345 -8.31 20.29 9.13
CA ASP A 345 -7.07 20.55 9.84
C ASP A 345 -6.49 21.94 9.49
N VAL A 346 -5.96 22.63 10.49
CA VAL A 346 -5.24 23.89 10.32
C VAL A 346 -3.77 23.69 10.67
N ILE A 347 -2.92 23.91 9.69
CA ILE A 347 -1.46 23.85 9.81
C ILE A 347 -0.93 25.27 9.96
N ALA A 348 -0.24 25.57 11.06
CA ALA A 348 0.46 26.84 11.26
C ALA A 348 1.98 26.61 11.18
N PRO A 349 2.66 27.03 10.10
CA PRO A 349 4.10 26.82 9.94
C PRO A 349 4.96 27.49 11.00
N LEU A 350 4.46 28.56 11.65
CA LEU A 350 5.16 29.29 12.70
C LEU A 350 4.59 28.91 14.07
N VAL A 351 5.43 28.35 14.94
CA VAL A 351 5.00 27.90 16.28
C VAL A 351 4.70 29.09 17.21
N ASP A 352 5.48 30.17 17.10
CA ASP A 352 5.40 31.33 18.00
C ASP A 352 4.50 32.45 17.48
N ALA A 353 4.11 32.41 16.20
CA ALA A 353 3.19 33.36 15.56
C ALA A 353 2.23 32.63 14.60
N PRO A 354 1.37 31.73 15.12
CA PRO A 354 0.54 30.86 14.30
C PRO A 354 -0.49 31.59 13.43
N GLU A 355 -0.90 32.79 13.83
CA GLU A 355 -1.81 33.67 13.09
C GLU A 355 -1.15 34.39 11.91
N ALA A 356 0.19 34.47 11.88
CA ALA A 356 0.91 35.16 10.81
C ALA A 356 0.84 34.40 9.47
N LEU A 357 0.71 33.07 9.53
CA LEU A 357 0.48 32.21 8.38
C LEU A 357 -0.13 30.89 8.83
N SER A 358 -1.26 30.53 8.23
CA SER A 358 -1.96 29.28 8.45
C SER A 358 -2.45 28.69 7.13
N LEU A 359 -2.57 27.37 7.08
CA LEU A 359 -3.06 26.61 5.94
C LEU A 359 -4.19 25.71 6.42
N SER A 360 -5.39 25.92 5.90
CA SER A 360 -6.55 25.07 6.16
C SER A 360 -6.61 23.94 5.14
N VAL A 361 -6.88 22.72 5.58
CA VAL A 361 -6.98 21.51 4.76
C VAL A 361 -8.46 21.15 4.60
N GLY A 362 -8.93 21.03 3.37
CA GLY A 362 -10.29 20.56 3.05
C GLY A 362 -10.27 19.35 2.13
N PHE A 363 -11.09 18.34 2.40
CA PHE A 363 -11.21 17.14 1.56
C PHE A 363 -12.50 17.17 0.75
N ARG A 364 -12.39 17.04 -0.57
CA ARG A 364 -13.53 16.69 -1.42
C ARG A 364 -13.52 15.19 -1.68
N ARG A 365 -14.71 14.59 -1.54
CA ARG A 365 -14.91 13.15 -1.50
C ARG A 365 -15.80 12.72 -2.65
N GLU A 366 -15.47 11.57 -3.23
CA GLU A 366 -16.36 10.79 -4.09
C GLU A 366 -16.59 9.44 -3.44
N LEU A 367 -17.84 9.16 -3.05
CA LEU A 367 -18.19 7.97 -2.28
C LEU A 367 -17.32 7.88 -1.01
N SER A 368 -16.58 6.78 -0.84
CA SER A 368 -15.70 6.51 0.30
C SER A 368 -14.23 6.91 0.05
N ARG A 369 -13.96 7.79 -0.91
CA ARG A 369 -12.60 8.17 -1.32
C ARG A 369 -12.43 9.68 -1.33
N VAL A 370 -11.35 10.17 -0.73
CA VAL A 370 -10.86 11.54 -0.94
C VAL A 370 -10.22 11.59 -2.32
N THR A 371 -10.79 12.38 -3.22
CA THR A 371 -10.31 12.57 -4.60
C THR A 371 -9.69 13.93 -4.83
N GLN A 372 -9.87 14.87 -3.90
CA GLN A 372 -9.20 16.16 -3.95
C GLN A 372 -8.94 16.70 -2.55
N VAL A 373 -7.79 17.36 -2.40
CA VAL A 373 -7.37 18.12 -1.22
C VAL A 373 -7.27 19.57 -1.62
N VAL A 374 -8.00 20.44 -0.91
CA VAL A 374 -7.91 21.88 -1.04
C VAL A 374 -7.06 22.39 0.12
N ILE A 375 -5.97 23.09 -0.20
CA ILE A 375 -5.13 23.77 0.78
C ILE A 375 -5.39 25.27 0.64
N THR A 376 -5.98 25.88 1.66
CA THR A 376 -6.31 27.31 1.67
C THR A 376 -5.34 28.05 2.58
N ARG A 377 -4.62 29.01 2.03
CA ARG A 377 -3.70 29.87 2.77
C ARG A 377 -4.42 31.05 3.41
N THR A 378 -4.06 31.39 4.64
CA THR A 378 -4.54 32.58 5.37
C THR A 378 -3.39 33.23 6.16
N PRO A 379 -3.15 34.55 6.05
CA PRO A 379 -3.82 35.48 5.13
C PRO A 379 -3.51 35.15 3.65
N PRO A 380 -4.41 35.51 2.73
CA PRO A 380 -4.19 35.28 1.31
C PRO A 380 -2.95 36.03 0.83
N GLY A 381 -2.21 35.42 -0.10
CA GLY A 381 -1.05 36.04 -0.74
C GLY A 381 -1.44 37.22 -1.62
N ARG A 382 -0.51 38.15 -1.79
CA ARG A 382 -0.69 39.31 -2.68
C ARG A 382 -1.05 38.86 -4.11
N GLY A 383 -2.00 39.55 -4.75
CA GLY A 383 -2.41 39.27 -6.12
C GLY A 383 -3.39 38.11 -6.30
N THR A 384 -3.97 37.60 -5.21
CA THR A 384 -5.05 36.60 -5.26
C THR A 384 -6.40 37.29 -5.29
N ASN A 385 -7.28 36.91 -6.23
CA ASN A 385 -8.69 37.28 -6.16
C ASN A 385 -9.38 36.39 -5.09
N PRO A 386 -10.32 36.95 -4.32
CA PRO A 386 -11.02 36.24 -3.24
C PRO A 386 -11.80 35.01 -3.72
#